data_AF-A0A8T6I4W4-F1
#
_entry.id   AF-A0A8T6I4W4-F1
#
_cell.length_a   1.000
_cell.length_b   1.000
_cell.length_c   1.000
_cell.angle_alpha   90.00
_cell.angle_beta   90.00
_cell.angle_gamma   90.00
#
_symmetry.space_group_name_H-M   'P 1'
#
loop_
_entity.id
_entity.type
_entity.pdbx_description
1 polymer ?
#
loop_
_entity_poly.entity_id
_entity_poly.type
_entity_poly.pdbx_seq_one_letter_code
_entity_poly.pdbx_strand_id
1 'polypeptide(L)' 'MATTLDTHAAIKRLTAAGITTSHAEAIVETVSQADDQLVTKADLQAALAGLERRLIGYLIAAVLIVLGAMKYL' A
#
# COMPACT_ATOMS: atom_id res chain seq x y z
N MET A 1 7.67 -0.83 3.11
CA MET A 1 8.61 -1.33 4.13
C MET A 1 7.91 -2.50 4.77
N ALA A 2 8.17 -3.73 4.30
CA ALA A 2 7.54 -4.92 4.86
C ALA A 2 8.02 -5.05 6.31
N THR A 3 7.09 -4.98 7.26
CA THR A 3 7.45 -5.14 8.66
C THR A 3 7.51 -6.64 8.89
N THR A 4 8.67 -7.25 8.65
CA THR A 4 8.85 -8.70 8.81
C THR A 4 8.43 -9.12 10.21
N LEU A 5 7.29 -9.81 10.31
CA LEU A 5 6.81 -10.40 11.54
C LEU A 5 7.66 -11.64 11.85
N ASP A 6 8.46 -11.57 12.92
CA ASP A 6 9.16 -12.74 13.45
C ASP A 6 8.14 -13.66 14.12
N THR A 7 7.67 -14.62 13.33
CA THR A 7 6.67 -15.64 13.67
C THR A 7 7.10 -16.40 14.93
N HIS A 8 8.38 -16.75 15.03
CA HIS A 8 8.91 -17.53 16.13
C HIS A 8 8.93 -16.72 17.44
N ALA A 9 9.42 -15.48 17.39
CA ALA A 9 9.41 -14.59 18.55
C ALA A 9 7.97 -14.25 19.00
N ALA A 10 7.04 -14.08 18.06
CA ALA A 10 5.64 -13.82 18.36
C ALA A 10 4.95 -14.99 19.06
N ILE A 11 5.11 -16.22 18.53
CA ILE A 11 4.56 -17.44 19.15
C ILE A 11 5.16 -17.64 20.55
N LYS A 12 6.47 -17.42 20.72
CA LYS A 12 7.16 -17.52 22.01
C LYS A 12 6.62 -16.53 23.06
N ARG A 13 6.29 -15.30 22.65
CA ARG A 13 5.70 -14.29 23.54
C ARG A 13 4.27 -14.64 23.93
N LEU A 14 3.46 -15.11 22.96
CA LEU A 14 2.07 -15.50 23.20
C LEU A 14 2.00 -16.71 24.13
N THR A 15 2.86 -17.70 23.93
CA THR A 15 2.98 -18.86 24.82
C THR A 15 3.48 -18.50 26.21
N ALA A 16 4.46 -17.58 26.32
CA ALA A 16 4.89 -17.05 27.61
C ALA A 16 3.78 -16.29 28.36
N ALA A 17 2.78 -15.75 27.64
CA ALA A 17 1.59 -15.12 28.21
C ALA A 17 0.47 -16.12 28.57
N GLY A 18 0.71 -17.43 28.46
CA GLY A 18 -0.25 -18.48 28.81
C GLY A 18 -1.20 -18.88 27.69
N ILE A 19 -0.99 -18.40 26.45
CA ILE A 19 -1.75 -18.86 25.29
C ILE A 19 -1.19 -20.21 24.84
N THR A 20 -2.05 -21.17 24.51
CA THR A 20 -1.60 -22.47 23.99
C THR A 20 -0.89 -22.29 22.65
N THR A 21 0.09 -23.14 22.37
CA THR A 21 0.87 -23.06 21.12
C THR A 21 -0.03 -23.05 19.88
N SER A 22 -1.08 -23.89 19.85
CA SER A 22 -2.04 -23.95 18.74
C SER A 22 -2.78 -22.62 18.51
N HIS A 23 -3.18 -21.94 19.58
CA HIS A 23 -3.84 -20.64 19.46
C HIS A 23 -2.83 -19.54 19.11
N ALA A 24 -1.61 -19.61 19.63
CA ALA A 24 -0.56 -18.67 19.28
C ALA A 24 -0.20 -18.74 17.78
N GLU A 25 -0.09 -19.95 17.23
CA GLU A 25 0.11 -20.20 15.80
C GLU A 25 -1.04 -19.62 14.97
N ALA A 26 -2.29 -19.93 15.32
CA ALA A 26 -3.47 -19.42 14.61
C ALA A 26 -3.55 -17.88 14.60
N ILE A 27 -3.22 -17.24 15.73
CA ILE A 27 -3.19 -15.78 15.84
C ILE A 27 -2.12 -15.20 14.92
N VAL A 28 -0.90 -15.73 14.99
CA VAL A 28 0.22 -15.22 14.20
C VAL A 28 0.02 -15.46 12.71
N GLU A 29 -0.58 -16.58 12.33
CA GLU A 29 -0.95 -16.87 10.94
C GLU A 29 -2.00 -15.88 10.41
N THR A 30 -3.03 -15.58 11.21
CA THR A 30 -4.06 -14.60 10.84
C THR A 30 -3.45 -13.20 10.67
N VAL A 31 -2.54 -12.79 11.56
CA VAL A 31 -1.86 -11.49 11.48
C VAL A 31 -0.93 -11.44 10.28
N SER A 32 -0.20 -12.52 9.98
CA SER A 32 0.68 -12.60 8.80
C SER A 32 -0.09 -12.50 7.50
N GLN A 33 -1.28 -13.11 7.41
CA GLN A 33 -2.14 -13.00 6.22
C GLN A 33 -2.77 -11.61 6.07
N ALA A 34 -3.00 -10.91 7.19
CA ALA A 34 -3.51 -9.55 7.18
C ALA A 34 -2.45 -8.52 6.76
N ASP A 35 -1.16 -8.77 7.05
CA ASP A 35 -0.05 -7.85 6.69
C ASP A 35 0.02 -7.63 5.17
N ASP A 36 -0.21 -8.67 4.37
CA ASP A 36 -0.27 -8.59 2.90
C ASP A 36 -1.49 -7.79 2.38
N GLN A 37 -2.50 -7.53 3.23
CA GLN A 37 -3.69 -6.76 2.89
C GLN A 37 -3.62 -5.30 3.37
N LEU A 38 -2.57 -4.92 4.11
CA LEU A 38 -2.41 -3.56 4.60
C LEU A 38 -1.82 -2.65 3.52
N VAL A 39 -2.65 -1.74 3.00
CA VAL A 39 -2.18 -0.64 2.15
C VAL A 39 -1.20 0.23 2.95
N THR A 40 0.06 0.27 2.52
CA THR A 40 1.06 1.08 3.20
C THR A 40 0.97 2.54 2.75
N LYS A 41 1.52 3.46 3.56
CA LYS A 41 1.65 4.87 3.16
C LYS A 41 2.47 5.03 1.88
N ALA A 42 3.41 4.13 1.62
CA ALA A 42 4.22 4.14 0.40
C ALA A 42 3.36 3.79 -0.82
N ASP A 43 2.46 2.81 -0.70
CA ASP A 43 1.53 2.44 -1.78
C ASP A 43 0.58 3.59 -2.12
N LEU A 44 0.08 4.28 -1.09
CA LEU A 44 -0.75 5.47 -1.28
C LEU A 44 0.01 6.60 -1.97
N GLN A 45 1.27 6.86 -1.59
CA GLN A 45 2.12 7.85 -2.25
C GLN A 45 2.41 7.49 -3.70
N ALA A 46 2.65 6.22 -4.00
CA ALA A 46 2.87 5.74 -5.37
C ALA A 46 1.62 5.95 -6.23
N ALA A 47 0.43 5.64 -5.70
CA ALA A 47 -0.84 5.88 -6.37
C ALA A 47 -1.07 7.39 -6.63
N LEU A 48 -0.77 8.23 -5.64
CA LEU A 48 -0.90 9.68 -5.74
C LEU A 48 0.02 10.25 -6.83
N ALA A 49 1.28 9.84 -6.85
CA ALA A 49 2.26 10.25 -7.87
C ALA A 49 1.81 9.84 -9.28
N GLY A 50 1.21 8.65 -9.43
CA GLY A 50 0.61 8.20 -10.69
C GLY A 50 -0.56 9.09 -11.13
N LEU A 51 -1.41 9.50 -10.19
CA LEU A 51 -2.55 10.38 -10.46
C LEU A 51 -2.11 11.78 -10.86
N GLU A 52 -1.14 12.36 -10.16
CA GLU A 52 -0.57 13.69 -10.48
C GLU A 52 0.04 13.72 -11.88
N ARG A 53 0.79 12.68 -12.27
CA ARG A 53 1.35 12.58 -13.63
C ARG A 53 0.26 12.55 -14.70
N ARG A 54 -0.83 11.81 -14.46
CA ARG A 54 -1.97 11.76 -15.40
C ARG A 54 -2.65 13.12 -15.51
N LEU A 55 -2.85 13.80 -14.39
CA LEU A 55 -3.45 15.14 -14.36
C LEU A 55 -2.62 16.14 -15.17
N ILE A 56 -1.29 16.15 -14.98
CA ILE A 56 -0.37 16.97 -15.77
C ILE A 56 -0.48 16.65 -17.26
N GLY A 57 -0.54 15.37 -17.62
CA GLY A 57 -0.73 14.94 -19.01
C GLY A 57 -2.01 15.48 -19.64
N TYR A 58 -3.13 15.45 -18.90
CA TYR A 58 -4.40 16.02 -19.37
C TYR A 58 -4.34 17.54 -19.51
N LEU A 59 -3.69 18.24 -18.58
CA LEU A 59 -3.51 19.70 -18.67
C LEU A 59 -2.71 20.09 -19.91
N ILE A 60 -1.59 19.40 -20.18
CA ILE A 60 -0.77 19.65 -21.38
C ILE A 60 -1.60 19.42 -22.64
N ALA A 61 -2.34 18.30 -22.70
CA ALA A 61 -3.18 17.99 -23.85
C ALA A 61 -4.24 19.08 -24.08
N ALA A 62 -4.91 19.55 -23.02
CA ALA A 62 -5.89 20.63 -23.11
C ALA A 62 -5.26 21.93 -23.63
N VAL A 63 -4.08 22.31 -23.13
CA VAL A 63 -3.36 23.51 -23.60
C VAL A 63 -3.01 23.40 -25.09
N LEU A 64 -2.52 22.25 -25.54
CA LEU A 64 -2.19 22.04 -26.95
C LEU A 64 -3.42 22.12 -27.87
N ILE A 65 -4.57 21.61 -27.42
CA ILE A 65 -5.84 21.73 -28.14
C ILE A 65 -6.24 23.20 -28.29
N VAL A 66 -6.17 23.98 -27.21
CA VAL A 66 -6.52 25.42 -27.23
C VAL A 66 -5.56 26.20 -28.13
N LEU A 67 -4.25 25.98 -28.02
CA LEU A 67 -3.25 26.60 -28.89
C LEU A 67 -3.47 26.24 -30.36
N GLY A 68 -3.78 24.98 -30.63
CA GLY A 68 -4.14 24.51 -31.97
C GLY A 68 -5.37 25.24 -32.51
N ALA A 69 -6.45 25.30 -31.73
CA ALA A 69 -7.68 25.98 -32.13
C ALA A 69 -7.47 27.48 -32.41
N MET A 70 -6.65 28.17 -31.62
CA MET A 70 -6.31 29.58 -31.85
C MET A 70 -5.52 29.82 -33.15
N LYS A 71 -4.79 28.82 -33.65
CA LYS A 71 -4.09 28.95 -34.94
C LYS A 71 -5.04 28.95 -36.14
N TYR A 72 -6.23 28.37 -36.00
CA TYR A 72 -7.23 28.23 -37.06
C TYR A 72 -8.38 29.24 -36.96
N LEU A 73 -8.30 30.17 -36.00
CA LEU A 73 -9.25 31.25 -35.74
C LEU A 73 -8.65 32.58 -36.23
#